data_AF-A0A246IA80-F1
#
_entry.id   AF-A0A246IA80-F1
#
_cell.length_a   1.000
_cell.length_b   1.000
_cell.length_c   1.000
_cell.angle_alpha   90.00
_cell.angle_beta   90.00
_cell.angle_gamma   90.00
#
_symmetry.space_group_name_H-M   'P 1'
#
loop_
_entity.id
_entity.type
_entity.pdbx_description
1 polymer ?
#
loop_
_entity_poly.entity_id
_entity_poly.type
_entity_poly.pdbx_seq_one_letter_code
_entity_poly.pdbx_strand_id
1 'polypeptide(L)'
;MAVLKYLTGYPEPLVAQVSELLAQGKLGPWLQQRYPDPHEVRSDRQLYDYTQALKDRYLRKSVPLNKVCYDNTLEVIKHALGTHTAISRVHGSRLKASREIRIATVFRQAPAAFLRMIVVHELAHLKEADHNKAFYQLCQHMEPDYLQLEFDTRLYLTELANRSQR
;
A
#
# COMPACT_ATOMS: atom_id res chain seq x y z
N MET A 1 -14.40 6.72 22.24
CA MET A 1 -13.20 6.99 21.42
C MET A 1 -13.46 6.42 20.03
N ALA A 2 -13.16 7.15 18.96
CA ALA A 2 -13.31 6.63 17.61
C ALA A 2 -12.31 5.49 17.39
N VAL A 3 -12.77 4.36 16.84
CA VAL A 3 -11.89 3.22 16.54
C VAL A 3 -10.91 3.64 15.44
N LEU A 4 -9.61 3.61 15.75
CA LEU A 4 -8.55 3.86 14.75
C LEU A 4 -8.42 2.64 13.83
N LYS A 5 -9.31 2.58 12.85
CA LYS A 5 -9.52 1.45 11.93
C LYS A 5 -8.26 0.88 11.27
N TYR A 6 -7.24 1.70 11.02
CA TYR A 6 -5.98 1.27 10.41
C TYR A 6 -4.93 0.76 11.42
N LEU A 7 -5.17 0.95 12.71
CA LEU A 7 -4.30 0.55 13.83
C LEU A 7 -4.88 -0.60 14.66
N THR A 8 -5.96 -1.22 14.21
CA THR A 8 -6.49 -2.44 14.81
C THR A 8 -5.39 -3.52 14.88
N GLY A 9 -5.16 -4.07 16.06
CA GLY A 9 -4.13 -5.10 16.31
C GLY A 9 -2.78 -4.57 16.79
N TYR A 10 -2.57 -3.25 16.82
CA TYR A 10 -1.39 -2.66 17.46
C TYR A 10 -1.57 -2.56 18.98
N PRO A 11 -0.46 -2.56 19.77
CA PRO A 11 -0.53 -2.44 21.23
C PRO A 11 -1.27 -1.17 21.68
N GLU A 12 -2.09 -1.29 22.71
CA GLU A 12 -2.88 -0.17 23.27
C GLU A 12 -2.04 1.08 23.56
N PRO A 13 -0.83 1.00 24.18
CA PRO A 13 -0.04 2.20 24.45
C PRO A 13 0.34 2.97 23.18
N LEU A 14 0.60 2.27 22.08
CA LEU A 14 0.92 2.88 20.80
C LEU A 14 -0.32 3.55 20.19
N VAL A 15 -1.47 2.86 20.23
CA VAL A 15 -2.74 3.42 19.75
C VAL A 15 -3.14 4.67 20.53
N ALA A 16 -2.89 4.68 21.85
CA ALA A 16 -3.14 5.84 22.71
C ALA A 16 -2.26 7.04 22.32
N GLN A 17 -0.95 6.84 22.10
CA GLN A 17 -0.05 7.90 21.65
C GLN A 17 -0.47 8.50 20.30
N VAL A 18 -0.85 7.65 19.34
CA VAL A 18 -1.33 8.13 18.04
C VAL A 18 -2.64 8.90 18.19
N SER A 19 -3.56 8.41 19.03
CA SER A 19 -4.83 9.10 19.32
C SER A 19 -4.61 10.49 19.90
N GLU A 20 -3.63 10.64 20.80
CA GLU A 20 -3.24 11.94 21.36
C GLU A 20 -2.65 12.87 20.31
N LEU A 21 -1.72 12.39 19.48
CA LEU A 21 -1.15 13.19 18.38
C LEU A 21 -2.23 13.65 17.39
N LEU A 22 -3.21 12.79 17.11
CA LEU A 22 -4.34 13.08 16.24
C LEU A 22 -5.26 14.15 16.85
N ALA A 23 -5.57 14.03 18.15
CA ALA A 23 -6.38 15.00 18.89
C ALA A 23 -5.71 16.38 18.94
N GLN A 24 -4.38 16.41 19.08
CA GLN A 24 -3.58 17.64 19.07
C GLN A 24 -3.34 18.20 17.66
N GLY A 25 -3.78 17.52 16.59
CA GLY A 25 -3.54 17.95 15.20
C GLY A 25 -2.07 17.91 14.77
N LYS A 26 -1.23 17.13 15.48
CA LYS A 26 0.22 17.03 15.23
C LYS A 26 0.62 15.90 14.30
N LEU A 27 -0.24 14.90 14.10
CA LEU A 27 0.07 13.74 13.28
C LEU A 27 0.35 14.11 11.81
N GLY A 28 -0.50 14.94 11.21
CA GLY A 28 -0.31 15.42 9.83
C GLY A 28 1.01 16.17 9.60
N PRO A 29 1.33 17.22 10.38
CA PRO A 29 2.61 17.91 10.31
C PRO A 29 3.82 16.99 10.49
N TRP A 30 3.75 16.05 11.44
CA TRP A 30 4.82 15.08 11.67
C TRP A 30 5.05 14.18 10.45
N LEU A 31 3.96 13.66 9.84
CA LEU A 31 4.05 12.86 8.62
C LEU A 31 4.62 13.67 7.44
N GLN A 32 4.21 14.92 7.28
CA GLN A 32 4.70 15.78 6.21
C GLN A 32 6.18 16.12 6.37
N GLN A 33 6.64 16.34 7.60
CA GLN A 33 8.07 16.58 7.87
C GLN A 33 8.90 15.32 7.60
N ARG A 34 8.39 14.14 7.97
CA ARG A 34 9.10 12.86 7.80
C ARG A 34 9.11 12.38 6.34
N TYR A 35 8.04 12.65 5.60
CA TYR A 35 7.86 12.21 4.22
C TYR A 35 7.50 13.40 3.31
N PRO A 36 8.44 14.33 3.07
CA PRO A 36 8.19 15.56 2.32
C PRO A 36 8.04 15.32 0.81
N ASP A 37 8.61 14.23 0.30
CA ASP A 37 8.76 14.02 -1.14
C ASP A 37 7.47 13.50 -1.80
N PRO A 38 6.90 14.25 -2.76
CA PRO A 38 5.82 13.75 -3.61
C PRO A 38 6.38 12.83 -4.71
N HIS A 39 5.48 12.14 -5.43
CA HIS A 39 5.81 11.41 -6.65
C HIS A 39 5.03 11.96 -7.86
N GLU A 40 5.50 11.68 -9.07
CA GLU A 40 4.85 12.13 -10.32
C GLU A 40 3.89 11.09 -10.93
N VAL A 41 3.78 9.90 -10.32
CA VAL A 41 2.90 8.82 -10.74
C VAL A 41 1.44 9.20 -10.49
N ARG A 42 0.77 9.81 -11.47
CA ARG A 42 -0.60 10.35 -11.31
C ARG A 42 -1.64 9.68 -12.23
N SER A 43 -1.19 8.92 -13.23
CA SER A 43 -2.05 8.19 -14.17
C SER A 43 -1.83 6.67 -14.09
N ASP A 44 -2.79 5.89 -14.58
CA ASP A 44 -2.69 4.43 -14.64
C ASP A 44 -1.49 3.96 -15.47
N ARG A 45 -1.18 4.68 -16.56
CA ARG A 45 0.01 4.40 -17.37
C ARG A 45 1.30 4.58 -16.56
N GLN A 46 1.45 5.71 -15.88
CA GLN A 46 2.64 5.94 -15.04
C GLN A 46 2.72 4.91 -13.91
N LEU A 47 1.58 4.51 -13.33
CA LEU A 47 1.55 3.51 -12.27
C LEU A 47 1.96 2.13 -12.79
N TYR A 48 1.52 1.77 -14.00
CA TYR A 48 1.95 0.57 -14.68
C TYR A 48 3.47 0.58 -14.91
N ASP A 49 4.00 1.63 -15.51
CA ASP A 49 5.44 1.76 -15.81
C ASP A 49 6.28 1.69 -14.52
N TYR A 50 5.84 2.40 -13.46
CA TYR A 50 6.47 2.38 -12.14
C TYR A 50 6.48 0.97 -11.51
N THR A 51 5.34 0.30 -11.52
CA THR A 51 5.18 -1.04 -10.94
C THR A 51 5.97 -2.08 -11.73
N GLN A 52 5.95 -1.99 -13.06
CA GLN A 52 6.68 -2.88 -13.96
C GLN A 52 8.20 -2.74 -13.75
N ALA A 53 8.72 -1.52 -13.62
CA ALA A 53 10.14 -1.29 -13.33
C ALA A 53 10.58 -1.95 -12.01
N LEU A 54 9.77 -1.87 -10.96
CA LEU A 54 10.04 -2.55 -9.69
C LEU A 54 9.96 -4.08 -9.83
N LYS A 55 8.93 -4.59 -10.54
CA LYS A 55 8.81 -6.02 -10.83
C LYS A 55 10.03 -6.56 -11.57
N ASP A 56 10.55 -5.83 -12.55
CA ASP A 56 11.70 -6.28 -13.36
C ASP A 56 13.03 -6.16 -12.61
N ARG A 57 13.11 -5.30 -11.60
CA ARG A 57 14.26 -5.24 -10.70
C ARG A 57 14.30 -6.46 -9.77
N TYR A 58 13.18 -6.80 -9.11
CA TYR A 58 13.18 -7.75 -8.00
C TYR A 58 12.54 -9.11 -8.32
N LEU A 59 11.64 -9.18 -9.30
CA LEU A 59 10.76 -10.31 -9.58
C LEU A 59 10.81 -10.73 -11.07
N ARG A 60 11.99 -10.76 -11.69
CA ARG A 60 12.18 -11.08 -13.12
C ARG A 60 11.48 -12.36 -13.60
N LYS A 61 11.39 -13.37 -12.74
CA LYS A 61 10.76 -14.68 -13.04
C LYS A 61 9.29 -14.79 -12.58
N SER A 62 8.65 -13.71 -12.13
CA SER A 62 7.23 -13.73 -11.75
C SER A 62 6.30 -13.65 -12.95
N VAL A 63 5.03 -14.00 -12.72
CA VAL A 63 3.94 -13.87 -13.70
C VAL A 63 3.86 -12.44 -14.28
N PRO A 64 3.49 -12.29 -15.57
CA PRO A 64 3.37 -10.98 -16.19
C PRO A 64 2.19 -10.18 -15.58
N LEU A 65 2.35 -8.85 -15.56
CA LEU A 65 1.30 -7.92 -15.18
C LEU A 65 0.49 -7.54 -16.43
N ASN A 66 -0.81 -7.82 -16.42
CA ASN A 66 -1.72 -7.44 -17.50
C ASN A 66 -2.26 -6.03 -17.31
N LYS A 67 -2.48 -5.63 -16.05
CA LYS A 67 -3.05 -4.33 -15.72
C LYS A 67 -2.54 -3.86 -14.37
N VAL A 68 -2.25 -2.57 -14.29
CA VAL A 68 -2.03 -1.85 -13.04
C VAL A 68 -2.82 -0.54 -13.14
N CYS A 69 -3.68 -0.25 -12.18
CA CYS A 69 -4.50 0.97 -12.21
C CYS A 69 -4.82 1.51 -10.82
N TYR A 70 -5.14 2.79 -10.76
CA TYR A 70 -5.77 3.36 -9.59
C TYR A 70 -7.26 2.99 -9.54
N ASP A 71 -7.76 2.65 -8.36
CA ASP A 71 -9.15 2.26 -8.15
C ASP A 71 -9.78 3.11 -7.02
N ASN A 72 -10.88 3.80 -7.34
CA ASN A 72 -11.58 4.72 -6.43
C ASN A 72 -12.65 4.02 -5.58
N THR A 73 -13.00 2.78 -5.91
CA THR A 73 -13.95 1.94 -5.15
C THR A 73 -13.24 1.08 -4.12
N LEU A 74 -11.92 1.06 -4.17
CA LEU A 74 -11.06 0.29 -3.30
C LEU A 74 -11.04 0.89 -1.90
N GLU A 75 -11.85 0.31 -1.01
CA GLU A 75 -11.70 0.58 0.41
C GLU A 75 -10.36 0.00 0.88
N VAL A 76 -9.46 0.86 1.34
CA VAL A 76 -8.13 0.48 1.88
C VAL A 76 -8.24 -0.41 3.14
N ILE A 77 -9.47 -0.70 3.58
CA ILE A 77 -9.77 -1.46 4.77
C ILE A 77 -10.57 -2.69 4.36
N LYS A 78 -9.85 -3.77 4.10
CA LYS A 78 -10.40 -5.08 4.47
C LYS A 78 -9.36 -5.98 5.13
N HIS A 79 -8.09 -5.94 4.71
CA HIS A 79 -6.98 -6.58 5.44
C HIS A 79 -5.73 -5.70 5.56
N ALA A 80 -5.99 -4.40 5.72
CA ALA A 80 -5.17 -3.40 6.40
C ALA A 80 -3.91 -2.84 5.73
N LEU A 81 -3.66 -3.14 4.46
CA LEU A 81 -3.01 -2.22 3.50
C LEU A 81 -3.07 -2.77 2.07
N GLY A 82 -3.21 -4.09 1.88
CA GLY A 82 -3.49 -4.71 0.60
C GLY A 82 -4.97 -5.04 0.41
N THR A 83 -5.52 -4.61 -0.71
CA THR A 83 -6.79 -5.13 -1.23
C THR A 83 -6.43 -6.21 -2.23
N HIS A 84 -6.41 -7.46 -1.76
CA HIS A 84 -6.37 -8.60 -2.66
C HIS A 84 -7.53 -8.53 -3.63
N THR A 85 -7.25 -8.14 -4.87
CA THR A 85 -8.06 -8.59 -6.00
C THR A 85 -7.14 -9.00 -7.11
N ALA A 86 -6.41 -10.07 -6.86
CA ALA A 86 -5.91 -10.91 -7.93
C ALA A 86 -7.10 -11.54 -8.67
N ILE A 87 -7.68 -10.82 -9.61
CA ILE A 87 -8.65 -11.39 -10.54
C ILE A 87 -7.87 -12.18 -11.59
N SER A 88 -7.71 -13.49 -11.37
CA SER A 88 -7.26 -14.39 -12.42
C SER A 88 -8.44 -14.66 -13.37
N ARG A 89 -8.52 -13.96 -14.51
CA ARG A 89 -9.46 -14.33 -15.57
C ARG A 89 -8.87 -15.47 -16.41
N VAL A 90 -9.44 -16.66 -16.28
CA VAL A 90 -9.18 -17.79 -17.19
C VAL A 90 -10.19 -17.72 -18.33
N HIS A 91 -9.83 -17.09 -19.44
CA HIS A 91 -10.62 -17.04 -20.66
C HIS A 91 -10.10 -17.98 -21.76
N GLY A 92 -10.69 -19.17 -21.89
CA GLY A 92 -10.48 -20.03 -23.06
C GLY A 92 -9.13 -20.76 -23.11
N SER A 93 -9.13 -21.90 -23.81
CA SER A 93 -8.05 -22.88 -23.89
C SER A 93 -6.69 -22.25 -24.26
N ARG A 94 -5.73 -22.32 -23.32
CA ARG A 94 -4.38 -21.69 -23.29
C ARG A 94 -4.36 -20.19 -23.01
N LEU A 95 -4.37 -19.83 -21.71
CA LEU A 95 -3.92 -18.52 -21.26
C LEU A 95 -2.74 -18.64 -20.30
N LYS A 96 -1.69 -17.87 -20.58
CA LYS A 96 -0.71 -17.48 -19.56
C LYS A 96 -1.47 -16.77 -18.43
N ALA A 97 -1.39 -17.30 -17.22
CA ALA A 97 -1.88 -16.60 -16.04
C ALA A 97 -1.21 -15.22 -15.97
N SER A 98 -2.02 -14.16 -15.96
CA SER A 98 -1.55 -12.79 -15.81
C SER A 98 -2.31 -12.14 -14.65
N ARG A 99 -1.65 -11.22 -13.94
CA ARG A 99 -2.20 -10.59 -12.74
C ARG A 99 -2.60 -9.15 -13.02
N GLU A 100 -3.64 -8.71 -12.34
CA GLU A 100 -4.02 -7.30 -12.24
C GLU A 100 -3.65 -6.79 -10.85
N ILE A 101 -3.07 -5.59 -10.77
CA ILE A 101 -2.81 -4.86 -9.52
C ILE A 101 -3.71 -3.61 -9.49
N ARG A 102 -4.36 -3.37 -8.35
CA ARG A 102 -5.22 -2.20 -8.13
C ARG A 102 -4.73 -1.47 -6.90
N ILE A 103 -4.46 -0.17 -7.06
CA ILE A 103 -3.98 0.69 -5.97
C ILE A 103 -5.05 1.72 -5.66
N ALA A 104 -5.39 1.92 -4.39
CA ALA A 104 -6.39 2.91 -4.02
C ALA A 104 -5.98 4.32 -4.47
N THR A 105 -6.94 5.12 -4.97
CA THR A 105 -6.66 6.47 -5.48
C THR A 105 -6.02 7.42 -4.48
N VAL A 106 -6.14 7.14 -3.17
CA VAL A 106 -5.46 7.90 -2.12
C VAL A 106 -3.94 7.94 -2.31
N PHE A 107 -3.34 6.83 -2.79
CA PHE A 107 -1.91 6.77 -3.07
C PHE A 107 -1.50 7.58 -4.29
N ARG A 108 -2.45 8.13 -5.05
CA ARG A 108 -2.14 9.08 -6.11
C ARG A 108 -1.66 10.42 -5.55
N GLN A 109 -1.92 10.76 -4.29
CA GLN A 109 -1.45 12.01 -3.67
C GLN A 109 -0.58 11.76 -2.43
N ALA A 110 -0.28 10.50 -2.13
CA ALA A 110 0.58 10.16 -1.01
C ALA A 110 2.04 10.56 -1.28
N PRO A 111 2.87 10.68 -0.22
CA PRO A 111 4.31 10.72 -0.37
C PRO A 111 4.87 9.55 -1.18
N ALA A 112 5.99 9.77 -1.87
CA ALA A 112 6.63 8.77 -2.72
C ALA A 112 6.92 7.45 -1.99
N ALA A 113 7.31 7.54 -0.71
CA ALA A 113 7.59 6.38 0.12
C ALA A 113 6.36 5.48 0.34
N PHE A 114 5.17 6.06 0.47
CA PHE A 114 3.93 5.29 0.68
C PHE A 114 3.42 4.65 -0.61
N LEU A 115 3.56 5.33 -1.76
CA LEU A 115 3.32 4.70 -3.05
C LEU A 115 4.25 3.50 -3.26
N ARG A 116 5.54 3.67 -2.96
CA ARG A 116 6.52 2.61 -3.08
C ARG A 116 6.19 1.42 -2.19
N MET A 117 5.87 1.67 -0.92
CA MET A 117 5.47 0.64 0.04
C MET A 117 4.29 -0.17 -0.49
N ILE A 118 3.20 0.47 -0.91
CA ILE A 118 2.01 -0.26 -1.36
C ILE A 118 2.27 -1.05 -2.65
N VAL A 119 3.07 -0.51 -3.58
CA VAL A 119 3.43 -1.23 -4.80
C VAL A 119 4.30 -2.47 -4.47
N VAL A 120 5.24 -2.34 -3.53
CA VAL A 120 6.03 -3.48 -3.04
C VAL A 120 5.14 -4.56 -2.40
N HIS A 121 4.15 -4.16 -1.60
CA HIS A 121 3.17 -5.06 -1.00
C HIS A 121 2.43 -5.89 -2.07
N GLU A 122 1.83 -5.20 -3.05
CA GLU A 122 1.08 -5.86 -4.11
C GLU A 122 1.96 -6.72 -5.02
N LEU A 123 3.23 -6.32 -5.24
CA LEU A 123 4.19 -7.13 -5.98
C LEU A 123 4.59 -8.40 -5.23
N ALA A 124 4.71 -8.35 -3.90
CA ALA A 124 5.00 -9.54 -3.09
C ALA A 124 3.88 -10.59 -3.22
N HIS A 125 2.63 -10.15 -3.36
CA HIS A 125 1.48 -11.03 -3.62
C HIS A 125 1.51 -11.77 -4.96
N LEU A 126 2.42 -11.45 -5.87
CA LEU A 126 2.66 -12.27 -7.06
C LEU A 126 3.29 -13.63 -6.72
N LYS A 127 3.95 -13.75 -5.56
CA LYS A 127 4.62 -14.98 -5.10
C LYS A 127 4.04 -15.52 -3.79
N GLU A 128 3.66 -14.64 -2.87
CA GLU A 128 3.22 -15.00 -1.52
C GLU A 128 1.78 -14.53 -1.28
N ALA A 129 0.83 -15.47 -1.18
CA ALA A 129 -0.59 -15.12 -1.05
C ALA A 129 -0.93 -14.54 0.33
N ASP A 130 -0.35 -15.09 1.40
CA ASP A 130 -0.64 -14.71 2.77
C ASP A 130 0.47 -13.82 3.36
N HIS A 131 0.12 -12.91 4.28
CA HIS A 131 1.05 -12.07 5.04
C HIS A 131 1.82 -12.86 6.11
N ASN A 132 2.56 -13.87 5.67
CA ASN A 132 3.42 -14.71 6.51
C ASN A 132 4.88 -14.22 6.51
N LYS A 133 5.77 -14.93 7.18
CA LYS A 133 7.21 -14.57 7.25
C LYS A 133 7.86 -14.41 5.87
N ALA A 134 7.52 -15.26 4.90
CA ALA A 134 8.09 -15.20 3.55
C ALA A 134 7.62 -13.95 2.80
N PHE A 135 6.34 -13.57 2.96
CA PHE A 135 5.82 -12.31 2.42
C PHE A 135 6.59 -11.10 2.93
N TYR A 136 6.74 -10.96 4.26
CA TYR A 136 7.46 -9.83 4.84
C TYR A 136 8.94 -9.81 4.46
N GLN A 137 9.59 -10.98 4.39
CA GLN A 137 10.97 -11.08 3.89
C GLN A 137 11.09 -10.63 2.44
N LEU A 138 10.12 -10.98 1.59
CA LEU A 138 10.10 -10.55 0.20
C LEU A 138 9.88 -9.04 0.08
N CYS A 139 8.97 -8.47 0.88
CA CYS A 139 8.77 -7.03 0.95
C CYS A 139 10.05 -6.31 1.39
N GLN A 140 10.72 -6.77 2.45
CA GLN A 140 11.98 -6.19 2.94
C GLN A 140 13.15 -6.33 1.95
N HIS A 141 13.13 -7.38 1.12
CA HIS A 141 14.11 -7.51 0.04
C HIS A 141 13.92 -6.43 -1.05
N MET A 142 12.67 -6.04 -1.34
CA MET A 142 12.36 -4.98 -2.31
C MET A 142 12.48 -3.58 -1.72
N GLU A 143 12.18 -3.44 -0.43
CA GLU A 143 12.19 -2.20 0.34
C GLU A 143 12.65 -2.47 1.78
N PRO A 144 13.93 -2.21 2.13
CA PRO A 144 14.47 -2.51 3.46
C PRO A 144 13.68 -1.93 4.63
N ASP A 145 13.11 -0.73 4.46
CA ASP A 145 12.33 -0.03 5.50
C ASP A 145 10.84 -0.39 5.49
N TYR A 146 10.46 -1.45 4.76
CA TYR A 146 9.05 -1.81 4.50
C TYR A 146 8.18 -1.83 5.76
N LEU A 147 8.63 -2.45 6.86
CA LEU A 147 7.82 -2.56 8.07
C LEU A 147 7.51 -1.20 8.69
N GLN A 148 8.48 -0.28 8.67
CA GLN A 148 8.28 1.09 9.15
C GLN A 148 7.36 1.87 8.21
N LEU A 149 7.57 1.74 6.90
CA LEU A 149 6.73 2.39 5.90
C LEU A 149 5.29 1.89 5.93
N GLU A 150 5.08 0.60 6.18
CA GLU A 150 3.76 -0.01 6.33
C GLU A 150 3.03 0.60 7.52
N PHE A 151 3.70 0.68 8.67
CA PHE A 151 3.15 1.34 9.85
C PHE A 151 2.86 2.83 9.61
N ASP A 152 3.80 3.58 9.05
CA ASP A 152 3.64 5.01 8.81
C ASP A 152 2.56 5.30 7.75
N THR A 153 2.36 4.40 6.79
CA THR A 153 1.24 4.51 5.85
C THR A 153 -0.09 4.33 6.58
N ARG A 154 -0.19 3.44 7.58
CA ARG A 154 -1.41 3.32 8.41
C ARG A 154 -1.68 4.59 9.21
N LEU A 155 -0.63 5.24 9.70
CA LEU A 155 -0.75 6.57 10.34
C LEU A 155 -1.27 7.62 9.35
N TYR A 156 -0.73 7.64 8.12
CA TYR A 156 -1.18 8.53 7.07
C TYR A 156 -2.65 8.34 6.71
N LEU A 157 -3.10 7.09 6.53
CA LEU A 157 -4.49 6.77 6.27
C LEU A 157 -5.41 7.15 7.45
N THR A 158 -4.91 7.03 8.68
CA THR A 158 -5.61 7.47 9.89
C THR A 158 -5.81 8.99 9.89
N GLU A 159 -4.77 9.76 9.59
CA GLU A 159 -4.84 11.22 9.47
C GLU A 159 -5.81 11.66 8.36
N LEU A 160 -5.76 11.01 7.19
CA LEU A 160 -6.70 11.29 6.11
C LEU A 160 -8.15 11.01 6.50
N ALA A 161 -8.40 9.88 7.17
CA ALA A 161 -9.73 9.54 7.65
C ALA A 161 -10.24 10.55 8.69
N ASN A 162 -9.36 11.04 9.57
CA ASN A 162 -9.69 12.08 10.54
C ASN A 162 -10.02 13.42 9.87
N ARG A 163 -9.28 13.81 8.83
CA ARG A 163 -9.56 15.03 8.06
C ARG A 163 -10.91 14.98 7.35
N SER A 164 -11.29 13.83 6.80
CA SER A 164 -12.58 13.66 6.13
C SER A 164 -13.79 13.66 7.08
N GLN A 165 -13.57 13.58 8.39
CA GLN A 165 -14.62 13.60 9.42
C GLN A 165 -14.81 14.99 10.07
N ARG A 166 -13.93 15.94 9.76
CA ARG A 166 -14.01 17.34 10.21
C ARG A 166 -14.65 18.19 9.13
#